data_AF-A0A5C7XQ58-F1
#
_entry.id   AF-A0A5C7XQ58-F1
#
_cell.length_a   1.000
_cell.length_b   1.000
_cell.length_c   1.000
_cell.angle_alpha   90.00
_cell.angle_beta   90.00
_cell.angle_gamma   90.00
#
_symmetry.space_group_name_H-M   'P 1'
#
loop_
_entity.id
_entity.type
_entity.pdbx_description
1 polymer ?
#
loop_
_entity_poly.entity_id
_entity_poly.type
_entity_poly.pdbx_seq_one_letter_code
_entity_poly.pdbx_strand_id
1 'polypeptide(L)' 'VGTMTETTEGGHFTAAVLQPHVEVVAAEMVDKALALHADAHRACFIANSVNFPVTHDPAVSVLA' A
#
# COMPACT_ATOMS: atom_id res chain seq x y z
N VAL A 1 2.35 -3.51 -6.87
CA VAL A 1 3.20 -3.49 -8.10
C VAL A 1 4.49 -2.72 -7.83
N GLY A 2 5.64 -3.12 -8.40
CA GLY A 2 6.92 -2.42 -8.24
C GLY A 2 7.54 -2.02 -9.59
N THR A 3 8.26 -0.89 -9.62
CA THR A 3 9.05 -0.45 -10.77
C THR A 3 10.52 -0.55 -10.42
N MET A 4 11.32 -1.12 -11.31
CA MET A 4 12.75 -1.36 -11.10
C MET A 4 13.55 -0.75 -12.24
N THR A 5 14.74 -0.26 -11.93
CA THR A 5 15.75 0.11 -12.92
C THR A 5 16.94 -0.83 -12.79
N GLU A 6 17.43 -1.32 -13.93
CA GLU A 6 18.61 -2.15 -14.03
C GLU A 6 19.77 -1.37 -14.64
N THR A 7 20.97 -1.66 -14.15
CA THR A 7 22.25 -1.12 -14.61
C THR A 7 23.21 -2.28 -14.83
N THR A 8 24.38 -2.00 -15.40
CA THR A 8 25.45 -2.99 -15.56
C THR A 8 25.96 -3.55 -14.23
N GLU A 9 25.75 -2.84 -13.12
CA GLU A 9 26.21 -3.20 -11.78
C GLU A 9 25.12 -3.89 -10.93
N GLY A 10 23.89 -3.98 -11.43
CA GLY A 10 22.74 -4.54 -10.71
C GLY A 10 21.47 -3.70 -10.87
N GLY A 11 20.42 -4.04 -10.14
CA GLY A 11 19.12 -3.36 -10.19
C GLY A 11 18.62 -2.92 -8.82
N HIS A 12 17.74 -1.91 -8.80
CA HIS A 12 17.05 -1.46 -7.60
C HIS A 12 15.65 -0.94 -7.92
N PHE A 13 14.74 -1.05 -6.95
CA PHE A 13 13.40 -0.49 -7.07
C PHE A 13 13.45 1.03 -7.04
N THR A 14 12.67 1.64 -7.93
CA THR A 14 12.50 3.08 -8.02
C THR A 14 11.11 3.53 -7.56
N ALA A 15 10.14 2.61 -7.46
CA ALA A 15 8.83 2.85 -6.88
C ALA A 15 8.14 1.54 -6.48
N ALA A 16 7.22 1.61 -5.52
CA ALA A 16 6.28 0.52 -5.22
C ALA A 16 4.87 1.03 -4.88
N VAL A 17 3.87 0.23 -5.23
CA VAL A 17 2.46 0.41 -4.85
C VAL A 17 2.07 -0.76 -3.96
N LEU A 18 1.72 -0.48 -2.71
CA LEU A 18 1.15 -1.45 -1.77
C LEU A 18 -0.34 -1.62 -2.06
N GLN A 19 -0.81 -2.86 -2.10
CA GLN A 19 -2.21 -3.18 -2.41
C GLN A 19 -2.82 -3.90 -1.20
N PRO A 20 -3.11 -3.18 -0.09
CA PRO A 20 -3.74 -3.81 1.07
C PRO A 20 -5.21 -4.14 0.75
N HIS A 21 -5.61 -5.36 1.10
CA HIS A 21 -6.99 -5.81 0.99
C HIS A 21 -7.52 -6.08 2.39
N VAL A 22 -8.67 -5.50 2.72
CA VAL A 22 -9.32 -5.65 4.03
C VAL A 22 -10.77 -6.10 3.82
N GLU A 23 -11.24 -7.00 4.67
CA GLU A 23 -12.63 -7.40 4.73
C GLU A 23 -13.26 -6.90 6.03
N VAL A 24 -14.44 -6.29 5.93
CA VAL A 24 -15.19 -5.74 7.07
C VAL A 24 -16.49 -6.49 7.27
N VAL A 25 -16.95 -6.60 8.52
CA VAL A 25 -18.18 -7.33 8.86
C VAL A 25 -19.47 -6.62 8.42
N ALA A 26 -19.41 -5.29 8.25
CA ALA A 26 -20.60 -4.47 8.01
C ALA A 26 -20.33 -3.40 6.94
N ALA A 27 -21.30 -3.14 6.08
CA ALA A 27 -21.15 -2.26 4.93
C ALA A 27 -20.84 -0.80 5.33
N GLU A 28 -21.36 -0.33 6.45
CA GLU A 28 -21.09 1.01 6.99
C GLU A 28 -19.63 1.23 7.42
N MET A 29 -18.84 0.16 7.55
CA MET A 29 -17.42 0.26 7.89
C MET A 29 -16.52 0.55 6.67
N VAL A 30 -17.04 0.38 5.44
CA VAL A 30 -16.23 0.45 4.22
C VAL A 30 -15.53 1.79 4.07
N ASP A 31 -16.26 2.90 4.17
CA ASP A 31 -15.71 4.25 4.02
C ASP A 31 -14.66 4.57 5.10
N LYS A 32 -14.93 4.12 6.34
CA LYS A 32 -13.99 4.29 7.45
C LYS A 32 -12.71 3.49 7.22
N ALA A 33 -12.82 2.24 6.78
CA ALA A 33 -11.67 1.40 6.48
C ALA A 33 -10.83 1.99 5.34
N LEU A 34 -11.48 2.47 4.28
CA LEU A 34 -10.83 3.17 3.17
C LEU A 34 -10.03 4.40 3.66
N ALA A 35 -10.64 5.25 4.49
CA ALA A 35 -9.99 6.44 5.03
C ALA A 35 -8.78 6.12 5.92
N LEU A 36 -8.85 5.04 6.72
CA LEU A 36 -7.78 4.65 7.64
C LEU A 36 -6.48 4.23 6.93
N HIS A 37 -6.54 3.83 5.65
CA HIS A 37 -5.33 3.48 4.90
C HIS A 37 -4.38 4.67 4.73
N ALA A 38 -4.90 5.91 4.64
CA ALA A 38 -4.06 7.10 4.58
C ALA A 38 -3.23 7.27 5.86
N ASP A 39 -3.83 7.00 7.02
CA ASP A 39 -3.16 7.09 8.33
C ASP A 39 -2.17 5.94 8.51
N ALA A 40 -2.58 4.73 8.14
CA ALA A 40 -1.72 3.55 8.15
C ALA A 40 -0.51 3.72 7.22
N HIS A 41 -0.67 4.37 6.06
CA HIS A 41 0.42 4.65 5.15
C HIS A 41 1.46 5.61 5.76
N ARG A 42 1.02 6.66 6.48
CA ARG A 42 1.95 7.57 7.18
C ARG A 42 2.77 6.85 8.26
N ALA A 43 2.19 5.83 8.90
CA ALA A 43 2.87 5.00 9.88
C ALA A 43 3.54 3.73 9.27
N CYS A 44 3.52 3.57 7.94
CA CYS A 44 3.87 2.31 7.30
C CYS A 44 5.37 1.99 7.43
N PHE A 45 5.69 0.89 8.09
CA PHE A 45 7.08 0.43 8.26
C PHE A 45 7.82 0.31 6.92
N ILE A 46 7.19 -0.28 5.89
CA ILE A 46 7.81 -0.44 4.57
C ILE A 46 8.12 0.93 3.96
N ALA A 47 7.12 1.82 3.88
CA ALA A 47 7.30 3.15 3.29
C ALA A 47 8.35 3.99 4.04
N ASN A 48 8.45 3.83 5.36
CA ASN A 48 9.41 4.54 6.20
C ASN A 48 10.82 3.94 6.19
N SER A 49 11.01 2.71 5.68
CA SER A 49 12.30 2.01 5.73
C SER A 49 13.06 2.02 4.41
N VAL A 50 12.41 2.43 3.32
CA VAL A 50 13.01 2.42 1.97
C VAL A 50 13.33 3.83 1.51
N ASN A 51 14.28 3.93 0.57
CA ASN A 51 14.77 5.19 0.02
C ASN A 51 14.09 5.59 -1.31
N PHE A 52 12.97 4.97 -1.66
CA PHE A 52 12.20 5.23 -2.87
C PHE A 52 10.71 5.44 -2.52
N PRO A 53 9.94 6.16 -3.36
CA PRO A 53 8.54 6.42 -3.09
C PRO A 53 7.70 5.13 -3.02
N VAL A 54 6.85 5.05 -2.00
CA VAL A 54 5.85 4.01 -1.85
C VAL A 54 4.47 4.68 -1.84
N THR A 55 3.53 4.20 -2.65
CA THR A 55 2.11 4.59 -2.58
C THR A 55 1.24 3.39 -2.19
N HIS A 56 -0.07 3.60 -2.05
CA HIS A 56 -1.01 2.52 -1.75
C HIS A 56 -2.28 2.62 -2.59
N ASP A 57 -2.84 1.46 -2.93
CA ASP A 57 -4.09 1.26 -3.65
C ASP A 57 -4.94 0.25 -2.88
N PRO A 58 -5.71 0.70 -1.87
CA PRO A 58 -6.42 -0.19 -0.96
C PRO A 58 -7.73 -0.68 -1.57
N ALA A 59 -8.12 -1.91 -1.22
CA ALA A 59 -9.45 -2.42 -1.49
C ALA A 59 -10.11 -2.91 -0.20
N VAL A 60 -11.38 -2.57 -0.03
CA VAL A 60 -12.21 -3.00 1.10
C VAL A 60 -13.45 -3.73 0.59
N SER A 61 -13.69 -4.93 1.10
CA SER A 61 -14.90 -5.73 0.84
C SER A 61 -15.69 -5.97 2.12
N VAL A 62 -16.97 -6.32 1.99
CA VAL A 62 -17.82 -6.75 3.12
C VAL A 62 -17.85 -8.27 3.14
N LEU A 63 -17.77 -8.88 4.33
CA LEU A 63 -17.96 -10.30 4.52
C LEU A 63 -19.29 -10.74 3.90
N ALA A 64 -19.23 -11.80 3.09
CA ALA A 64 -20.37 -12.42 2.44
C ALA A 64 -21.22 -13.25 3.42
#